data_AF-Q95JR3-F1
#
_entry.id   AF-Q95JR3-F1
#
_cell.length_a   1.000
_cell.length_b   1.000
_cell.length_c   1.000
_cell.angle_alpha   90.00
_cell.angle_beta   90.00
_cell.angle_gamma   90.00
#
_symmetry.space_group_name_H-M   'P 1'
#
loop_
_entity.id
_entity.type
_entity.pdbx_description
1 polymer ?
#
loop_
_entity_poly.entity_id
_entity_poly.type
_entity_poly.pdbx_seq_one_letter_code
_entity_poly.pdbx_strand_id
1 'polypeptide(L)'
;MSLAAYCVICCRRVGTSTSPPKSGTRWRDIRNIIKFTGSLILGGSLFLTYEVLALKKAVTLDTQVVEREKMKSYIYVHTVSLDKGENHGIAWQARKELHKAVRKVLATSAKILRNPFADPFSTVDIEDHECAVWLLLRKSKSDDKTTRLEAVQEMSEAHHWHDYQYRLIAQACDPKTLIGLARSKESDLRFFLLPPPLPSLKEDSSTEEELRQLLASLPQTELDECIQYFTSLALSESSQSLAAQKGGLWCFGGNGLPYAESFGEVPSATVEMFCLEAIVKHSEISTHCDKIEANGGLQLLQRLYQLHKDCPKVQRNIMRIIGNMALNEHLHSSIVRSGWVSIMAEAMKSDRIMEASHAARILANLDRETVQEKYQDGVYVLHPQYRTSRPIKADVLFIHGLMGAAFKTWRQQDSEQAVIEKPMEEEDRYTTCWPKTWLAKDCPALRIISVEYDTTLSDWRARCPMERRSLLSISSGIGEVLESPLHSEATNFLGSSELLVLGIGRWFGYHIAWEVFSSKRCCWKPLRSQK
;
A
#
# COMPACT_ATOMS: atom_id res chain seq x y z
N MET A 1 -25.04 31.06 38.80
CA MET A 1 -25.20 31.11 37.33
C MET A 1 -24.78 29.81 36.63
N SER A 2 -24.32 28.79 37.37
CA SER A 2 -23.83 27.49 36.88
C SER A 2 -24.76 26.29 37.16
N LEU A 3 -26.00 26.49 37.63
CA LEU A 3 -26.91 25.39 38.00
C LEU A 3 -28.02 25.12 36.98
N ALA A 4 -28.38 26.09 36.12
CA ALA A 4 -29.46 25.94 35.14
C ALA A 4 -29.05 25.13 33.89
N ALA A 5 -27.75 24.99 33.61
CA ALA A 5 -27.23 24.19 32.50
C ALA A 5 -27.16 22.68 32.82
N TYR A 6 -27.20 22.31 34.10
CA TYR A 6 -27.04 20.91 34.53
C TYR A 6 -28.33 20.08 34.41
N CYS A 7 -29.50 20.72 34.39
CA CYS A 7 -30.79 20.01 34.38
C CYS A 7 -31.30 19.59 32.99
N VAL A 8 -30.67 20.04 31.89
CA VAL A 8 -31.09 19.64 30.53
C VAL A 8 -30.33 18.39 30.03
N ILE A 9 -29.26 17.97 30.72
CA ILE A 9 -28.35 16.92 30.27
C ILE A 9 -28.73 15.51 30.79
N CYS A 10 -29.68 15.37 31.72
CA CYS A 10 -29.91 14.09 32.43
C CYS A 10 -31.07 13.20 31.93
N CYS A 11 -31.63 13.39 30.74
CA CYS A 11 -32.78 12.58 30.27
C CYS A 11 -32.73 12.18 28.79
N ARG A 12 -31.66 11.51 28.35
CA ARG A 12 -31.72 10.62 27.16
C ARG A 12 -31.47 9.18 27.61
N ARG A 13 -32.54 8.52 28.07
CA ARG A 13 -32.61 7.06 28.16
C ARG A 13 -33.60 6.62 27.09
N VAL A 14 -33.09 6.10 25.98
CA VAL A 14 -33.92 5.52 24.92
C VAL A 14 -34.36 4.14 25.42
N GLY A 15 -35.54 4.09 26.03
CA GLY A 15 -36.20 2.85 26.38
C GLY A 15 -36.99 2.33 25.19
N THR A 16 -36.70 1.09 24.78
CA THR A 16 -37.55 0.30 23.89
C THR A 16 -38.83 -0.05 24.64
N SER A 17 -39.93 0.63 24.31
CA SER A 17 -41.25 0.31 24.86
C SER A 17 -42.20 -0.02 23.74
N THR A 18 -42.41 -1.30 23.54
CA THR A 18 -43.57 -1.87 22.86
C THR A 18 -44.87 -1.42 23.56
N SER A 19 -45.89 -1.16 22.74
CA SER A 19 -47.29 -0.78 23.05
C SER A 19 -47.56 0.66 23.58
N PRO A 20 -48.51 1.39 22.97
CA PRO A 20 -48.82 2.77 23.34
C PRO A 20 -49.74 2.81 24.58
N PRO A 21 -49.41 3.56 25.66
CA PRO A 21 -50.37 3.82 26.70
C PRO A 21 -51.29 4.97 26.29
N LYS A 22 -52.58 4.72 26.49
CA LYS A 22 -53.73 5.57 26.21
C LYS A 22 -53.57 6.97 26.82
N SER A 23 -54.00 7.98 26.05
CA SER A 23 -54.10 9.39 26.44
C SER A 23 -54.98 9.59 27.68
N GLY A 24 -54.48 10.22 28.74
CA GLY A 24 -55.35 10.57 29.87
C GLY A 24 -54.77 11.44 31.00
N THR A 25 -53.45 11.56 31.16
CA THR A 25 -52.90 12.08 32.44
C THR A 25 -52.06 13.36 32.36
N ARG A 26 -51.84 13.93 31.18
CA ARG A 26 -50.83 14.99 31.00
C ARG A 26 -51.18 16.37 31.57
N TRP A 27 -52.45 16.65 31.86
CA TRP A 27 -52.88 17.97 32.35
C TRP A 27 -52.58 18.20 33.83
N ARG A 28 -52.39 17.14 34.61
CA ARG A 28 -52.15 17.24 36.05
C ARG A 28 -50.70 17.65 36.35
N ASP A 29 -49.75 17.19 35.54
CA ASP A 29 -48.33 17.53 35.69
C ASP A 29 -48.02 18.97 35.27
N ILE A 30 -48.70 19.48 34.24
CA ILE A 30 -48.57 20.89 33.80
C ILE A 30 -49.03 21.83 34.91
N ARG A 31 -50.09 21.48 35.65
CA ARG A 31 -50.62 22.30 36.75
C ARG A 31 -49.68 22.35 37.96
N ASN A 32 -48.87 21.32 38.17
CA ASN A 32 -47.87 21.28 39.24
C ASN A 32 -46.62 22.11 38.87
N ILE A 33 -46.23 22.13 37.61
CA ILE A 33 -45.11 22.96 37.13
C ILE A 33 -45.47 24.46 37.22
N ILE A 34 -46.72 24.82 36.88
CA ILE A 34 -47.21 26.21 36.99
C ILE A 34 -47.29 26.69 38.45
N LYS A 35 -47.51 25.80 39.43
CA LYS A 35 -47.49 26.16 40.86
C LYS A 35 -46.08 26.33 41.42
N PHE A 36 -45.07 25.66 40.86
CA PHE A 36 -43.69 25.71 41.35
C PHE A 36 -42.87 26.85 40.72
N THR A 37 -43.32 27.38 39.58
CA THR A 37 -42.67 28.47 38.87
C THR A 37 -43.50 29.75 39.01
N GLY A 38 -43.35 30.40 40.16
CA GLY A 38 -43.98 31.67 40.48
C GLY A 38 -43.79 32.74 39.38
N SER A 39 -44.92 33.10 38.76
CA SER A 39 -45.38 34.43 38.32
C SER A 39 -44.46 35.46 37.64
N LEU A 40 -43.27 35.14 37.14
CA LEU A 40 -42.47 36.15 36.38
C LEU A 40 -41.92 35.70 35.01
N ILE A 41 -42.15 34.45 34.58
CA ILE A 41 -41.69 33.96 33.27
C ILE A 41 -42.78 33.10 32.58
N LEU A 42 -44.06 33.45 32.74
CA LEU A 42 -45.16 32.58 32.29
C LEU A 42 -45.43 32.61 30.77
N GLY A 43 -45.07 33.68 30.05
CA GLY A 43 -45.29 33.74 28.60
C GLY A 43 -44.29 32.93 27.77
N GLY A 44 -42.99 33.09 28.05
CA GLY A 44 -41.92 32.47 27.26
C GLY A 44 -41.68 30.99 27.58
N SER A 45 -41.87 30.57 28.83
CA SER A 45 -41.64 29.18 29.25
C SER A 45 -42.73 28.22 28.75
N LEU A 46 -43.99 28.66 28.67
CA LEU A 46 -45.10 27.89 28.11
C LEU A 46 -44.94 27.69 26.58
N PHE A 47 -44.46 28.71 25.87
CA PHE A 47 -44.19 28.59 24.43
C PHE A 47 -43.01 27.64 24.15
N LEU A 48 -41.89 27.78 24.89
CA LEU A 48 -40.75 26.87 24.75
C LEU A 48 -41.11 25.43 25.10
N THR A 49 -41.89 25.20 26.16
CA THR A 49 -42.32 23.85 26.54
C THR A 49 -43.28 23.24 25.52
N TYR A 50 -44.20 24.04 24.96
CA TYR A 50 -45.08 23.62 23.87
C TYR A 50 -44.29 23.27 22.61
N GLU A 51 -43.37 24.13 22.18
CA GLU A 51 -42.51 23.89 21.00
C GLU A 51 -41.61 22.68 21.20
N VAL A 52 -40.99 22.51 22.37
CA VAL A 52 -40.19 21.30 22.68
C VAL A 52 -41.04 20.03 22.66
N LEU A 53 -42.30 20.12 23.12
CA LEU A 53 -43.25 18.99 23.09
C LEU A 53 -43.77 18.69 21.68
N ALA A 54 -44.03 19.72 20.88
CA ALA A 54 -44.43 19.61 19.48
C ALA A 54 -43.28 19.05 18.65
N LEU A 55 -42.05 19.53 18.87
CA LEU A 55 -40.83 19.00 18.27
C LEU A 55 -40.60 17.54 18.69
N LYS A 56 -40.77 17.21 19.98
CA LYS A 56 -40.67 15.80 20.45
C LYS A 56 -41.70 14.90 19.77
N LYS A 57 -42.90 15.40 19.46
CA LYS A 57 -43.95 14.64 18.78
C LYS A 57 -43.77 14.61 17.25
N ALA A 58 -43.13 15.62 16.67
CA ALA A 58 -42.78 15.67 15.25
C ALA A 58 -41.50 14.88 14.93
N VAL A 59 -40.61 14.68 15.92
CA VAL A 59 -39.31 13.98 15.81
C VAL A 59 -39.38 12.58 16.44
N THR A 60 -40.56 12.02 16.69
CA THR A 60 -40.69 10.57 16.91
C THR A 60 -40.56 9.85 15.56
N LEU A 61 -39.31 9.62 15.16
CA LEU A 61 -38.94 8.74 14.07
C LEU A 61 -39.06 7.29 14.56
N ASP A 62 -39.76 6.43 13.83
CA ASP A 62 -39.79 5.00 14.11
C ASP A 62 -38.39 4.43 13.85
N THR A 63 -37.66 4.13 14.93
CA THR A 63 -36.28 3.66 14.87
C THR A 63 -36.18 2.32 14.15
N GLN A 64 -37.21 1.47 14.17
CA GLN A 64 -37.17 0.20 13.45
C GLN A 64 -37.27 0.38 11.93
N VAL A 65 -38.03 1.37 11.47
CA VAL A 65 -38.12 1.71 10.04
C VAL A 65 -36.79 2.32 9.58
N VAL A 66 -36.18 3.17 10.40
CA VAL A 66 -34.90 3.82 10.10
C VAL A 66 -33.76 2.81 10.08
N GLU A 67 -33.72 1.85 11.01
CA GLU A 67 -32.77 0.74 11.01
C GLU A 67 -32.92 -0.13 9.76
N ARG A 68 -34.18 -0.47 9.41
CA ARG A 68 -34.49 -1.28 8.23
C ARG A 68 -34.23 -0.54 6.91
N GLU A 69 -34.35 0.79 6.88
CA GLU A 69 -34.01 1.66 5.74
C GLU A 69 -32.50 1.94 5.65
N LYS A 70 -31.80 2.17 6.77
CA LYS A 70 -30.33 2.29 6.87
C LYS A 70 -29.63 1.06 6.30
N MET A 71 -30.15 -0.13 6.60
CA MET A 71 -29.66 -1.40 6.04
C MET A 71 -29.88 -1.53 4.52
N LYS A 72 -30.82 -0.77 3.94
CA LYS A 72 -31.19 -0.85 2.52
C LYS A 72 -30.62 0.26 1.65
N SER A 73 -30.09 1.34 2.22
CA SER A 73 -29.81 2.56 1.44
C SER A 73 -28.61 3.35 1.94
N TYR A 74 -27.42 2.74 1.94
CA TYR A 74 -26.21 3.53 1.79
C TYR A 74 -25.99 3.83 0.30
N ILE A 75 -26.50 4.98 -0.14
CA ILE A 75 -26.13 5.58 -1.41
C ILE A 75 -24.68 6.06 -1.26
N TYR A 76 -23.72 5.17 -1.48
CA TYR A 76 -22.34 5.57 -1.64
C TYR A 76 -22.24 6.35 -2.94
N VAL A 77 -21.78 7.59 -2.85
CA VAL A 77 -21.42 8.37 -4.04
C VAL A 77 -20.19 7.69 -4.62
N HIS A 78 -20.39 6.74 -5.53
CA HIS A 78 -19.36 6.44 -6.50
C HIS A 78 -19.09 7.75 -7.22
N THR A 79 -17.87 8.28 -7.07
CA THR A 79 -17.40 9.36 -7.93
C THR A 79 -17.11 8.75 -9.29
N VAL A 80 -18.15 8.30 -9.99
CA VAL A 80 -18.09 8.22 -11.45
C VAL A 80 -18.07 9.65 -11.93
N SER A 81 -17.01 10.02 -12.64
CA SER A 81 -16.95 11.26 -13.40
C SER A 81 -18.10 11.22 -14.41
N LEU A 82 -19.24 11.79 -14.05
CA LEU A 82 -20.31 12.08 -14.99
C LEU A 82 -19.76 13.09 -15.98
N ASP A 83 -19.73 12.65 -17.23
CA ASP A 83 -19.19 13.33 -18.38
C ASP A 83 -19.69 14.78 -18.46
N LYS A 84 -18.79 15.70 -18.82
CA LYS A 84 -19.04 17.14 -18.86
C LYS A 84 -19.85 17.46 -20.12
N GLY A 85 -21.17 17.45 -20.02
CA GLY A 85 -21.97 17.94 -21.15
C GLY A 85 -23.46 17.77 -21.00
N GLU A 86 -24.10 18.32 -19.97
CA GLU A 86 -25.57 18.49 -20.00
C GLU A 86 -26.06 19.59 -19.04
N ASN A 87 -27.16 20.22 -19.45
CA ASN A 87 -27.58 21.57 -19.05
C ASN A 87 -27.82 21.75 -17.54
N HIS A 88 -27.24 22.82 -16.98
CA HIS A 88 -27.28 23.15 -15.56
C HIS A 88 -28.65 23.76 -15.19
N GLY A 89 -29.56 22.91 -14.72
CA GLY A 89 -30.87 23.34 -14.21
C GLY A 89 -30.85 23.90 -12.79
N ILE A 90 -31.93 24.60 -12.44
CA ILE A 90 -32.21 25.26 -11.13
C ILE A 90 -31.96 24.31 -9.94
N ALA A 91 -32.18 23.00 -10.13
CA ALA A 91 -31.94 21.97 -9.11
C ALA A 91 -30.45 21.84 -8.71
N TRP A 92 -29.51 22.01 -9.65
CA TRP A 92 -28.08 21.98 -9.33
C TRP A 92 -27.65 23.20 -8.53
N GLN A 93 -28.15 24.39 -8.89
CA GLN A 93 -27.95 25.61 -8.10
C GLN A 93 -28.47 25.45 -6.67
N ALA A 94 -29.70 24.94 -6.51
CA ALA A 94 -30.29 24.68 -5.20
C ALA A 94 -29.45 23.69 -4.38
N ARG A 95 -28.99 22.59 -5.01
CA ARG A 95 -28.14 21.59 -4.34
C ARG A 95 -26.78 22.13 -3.95
N LYS A 96 -26.18 22.99 -4.80
CA LYS A 96 -24.90 23.67 -4.52
C LYS A 96 -25.03 24.62 -3.33
N GLU A 97 -26.07 25.44 -3.29
CA GLU A 97 -26.30 26.36 -2.17
C GLU A 97 -26.65 25.62 -0.88
N LEU A 98 -27.42 24.52 -0.95
CA LEU A 98 -27.67 23.65 0.20
C LEU A 98 -26.38 23.04 0.74
N HIS A 99 -25.51 22.51 -0.15
CA HIS A 99 -24.20 21.99 0.24
C HIS A 99 -23.33 23.07 0.87
N LYS A 100 -23.36 24.30 0.35
CA LYS A 100 -22.62 25.43 0.88
C LYS A 100 -23.12 25.81 2.27
N ALA A 101 -24.43 25.83 2.50
CA ALA A 101 -25.05 26.08 3.79
C ALA A 101 -24.69 24.99 4.81
N VAL A 102 -24.84 23.70 4.44
CA VAL A 102 -24.46 22.56 5.30
C VAL A 102 -22.98 22.61 5.66
N ARG A 103 -22.10 22.87 4.69
CA ARG A 103 -20.65 23.00 4.93
C ARG A 103 -20.34 24.19 5.84
N LYS A 104 -21.08 25.31 5.73
CA LYS A 104 -20.94 26.46 6.62
C LYS A 104 -21.40 26.12 8.03
N VAL A 105 -22.55 25.45 8.19
CA VAL A 105 -23.03 24.98 9.50
C VAL A 105 -22.02 24.05 10.13
N LEU A 106 -21.57 23.00 9.42
CA LEU A 106 -20.56 22.07 9.93
C LEU A 106 -19.23 22.76 10.28
N ALA A 107 -18.76 23.70 9.46
CA ALA A 107 -17.55 24.47 9.75
C ALA A 107 -17.73 25.41 10.96
N THR A 108 -18.92 25.96 11.16
CA THR A 108 -19.23 26.82 12.31
C THR A 108 -19.33 25.99 13.58
N SER A 109 -20.00 24.84 13.54
CA SER A 109 -20.03 23.85 14.62
C SER A 109 -18.61 23.39 14.96
N ALA A 110 -17.79 23.06 13.95
CA ALA A 110 -16.41 22.65 14.15
C ALA A 110 -15.50 23.79 14.67
N LYS A 111 -15.79 25.06 14.38
CA LYS A 111 -15.09 26.22 14.97
C LYS A 111 -15.51 26.50 16.40
N ILE A 112 -16.81 26.41 16.72
CA ILE A 112 -17.33 26.65 18.07
C ILE A 112 -16.89 25.52 19.02
N LEU A 113 -16.84 24.29 18.53
CA LEU A 113 -16.43 23.12 19.31
C LEU A 113 -14.92 22.86 19.31
N ARG A 114 -14.10 23.76 18.75
CA ARG A 114 -12.67 23.50 18.55
C ARG A 114 -11.81 23.63 19.81
N ASN A 115 -12.37 23.87 21.01
CA ASN A 115 -11.58 24.17 22.21
C ASN A 115 -12.17 23.75 23.59
N PRO A 116 -13.01 22.69 23.67
CA PRO A 116 -12.78 21.71 24.75
C PRO A 116 -13.23 20.30 24.36
N PHE A 117 -12.35 19.48 23.77
CA PHE A 117 -12.54 18.02 23.68
C PHE A 117 -11.32 17.25 24.20
N ALA A 118 -10.78 17.75 25.31
CA ALA A 118 -9.73 17.10 26.09
C ALA A 118 -10.27 16.09 27.13
N ASP A 119 -11.56 15.72 27.08
CA ASP A 119 -12.18 14.77 28.01
C ASP A 119 -13.18 13.85 27.29
N PRO A 120 -13.42 12.63 27.80
CA PRO A 120 -13.70 11.42 27.02
C PRO A 120 -14.99 11.50 26.22
N PHE A 121 -14.99 10.87 25.04
CA PHE A 121 -16.15 10.71 24.16
C PHE A 121 -17.44 10.57 24.96
N SER A 122 -18.32 11.55 24.82
CA SER A 122 -19.72 11.38 25.20
C SER A 122 -20.30 10.34 24.24
N THR A 123 -20.36 9.08 24.68
CA THR A 123 -20.97 7.91 24.02
C THR A 123 -22.49 8.05 23.83
N VAL A 124 -23.05 9.25 24.00
CA VAL A 124 -24.49 9.46 24.23
C VAL A 124 -25.32 9.34 22.94
N ASP A 125 -24.71 9.44 21.75
CA ASP A 125 -25.42 9.34 20.46
C ASP A 125 -24.72 8.42 19.42
N ILE A 126 -23.72 7.63 19.81
CA ILE A 126 -22.99 6.69 18.92
C ILE A 126 -23.21 5.27 19.47
N GLU A 127 -23.70 4.36 18.64
CA GLU A 127 -23.87 2.95 19.04
C GLU A 127 -22.52 2.39 19.48
N ASP A 128 -22.48 1.58 20.55
CA ASP A 128 -21.23 1.16 21.23
C ASP A 128 -20.15 0.62 20.26
N HIS A 129 -20.58 -0.04 19.18
CA HIS A 129 -19.71 -0.60 18.15
C HIS A 129 -19.14 0.46 17.18
N GLU A 130 -19.87 1.53 16.87
CA GLU A 130 -19.34 2.66 16.09
C GLU A 130 -18.33 3.46 16.91
N CYS A 131 -18.54 3.57 18.22
CA CYS A 131 -17.62 4.25 19.12
C CYS A 131 -16.24 3.60 19.12
N ALA A 132 -16.19 2.26 19.15
CA ALA A 132 -14.93 1.50 19.08
C ALA A 132 -14.11 1.81 17.82
N VAL A 133 -14.76 1.83 16.64
CA VAL A 133 -14.11 2.12 15.35
C VAL A 133 -13.52 3.54 15.32
N TRP A 134 -14.28 4.53 15.78
CA TRP A 134 -13.80 5.92 15.84
C TRP A 134 -12.70 6.13 16.87
N LEU A 135 -12.77 5.45 18.02
CA LEU A 135 -11.74 5.48 19.05
C LEU A 135 -10.42 4.93 18.51
N LEU A 136 -10.46 3.80 17.80
CA LEU A 136 -9.29 3.21 17.15
C LEU A 136 -8.68 4.13 16.10
N LEU A 137 -9.50 4.71 15.22
CA LEU A 137 -9.04 5.67 14.23
C LEU A 137 -8.43 6.94 14.87
N ARG A 138 -8.94 7.37 16.02
CA ARG A 138 -8.35 8.49 16.77
C ARG A 138 -6.99 8.10 17.37
N LYS A 139 -6.91 6.92 18.00
CA LYS A 139 -5.66 6.40 18.57
C LYS A 139 -4.59 6.19 17.49
N SER A 140 -4.95 5.74 16.30
CA SER A 140 -4.03 5.56 15.17
C SER A 140 -3.42 6.87 14.66
N LYS A 141 -4.02 8.01 15.03
CA LYS A 141 -3.54 9.37 14.73
C LYS A 141 -2.93 10.08 15.94
N SER A 142 -2.73 9.36 17.05
CA SER A 142 -2.09 9.90 18.26
C SER A 142 -0.67 10.39 17.96
N ASP A 143 -0.16 11.37 18.71
CA ASP A 143 1.26 11.77 18.61
C ASP A 143 2.19 10.70 19.19
N ASP A 144 1.70 9.89 20.13
CA ASP A 144 2.45 8.78 20.72
C ASP A 144 2.55 7.58 19.76
N LYS A 145 3.79 7.15 19.48
CA LYS A 145 4.10 6.06 18.55
C LYS A 145 3.50 4.73 19.02
N THR A 146 3.62 4.41 20.30
CA THR A 146 3.15 3.13 20.85
C THR A 146 1.64 3.01 20.72
N THR A 147 0.91 4.06 21.12
CA THR A 147 -0.55 4.16 20.97
C THR A 147 -1.00 3.99 19.52
N ARG A 148 -0.29 4.61 18.57
CA ARG A 148 -0.60 4.46 17.14
C ARG A 148 -0.44 3.02 16.67
N LEU A 149 0.68 2.38 17.01
CA LEU A 149 0.98 1.00 16.59
C LEU A 149 0.00 -0.01 17.19
N GLU A 150 -0.33 0.13 18.48
CA GLU A 150 -1.34 -0.69 19.15
C GLU A 150 -2.72 -0.55 18.47
N ALA A 151 -3.12 0.69 18.13
CA ALA A 151 -4.39 0.91 17.44
C ALA A 151 -4.42 0.27 16.04
N VAL A 152 -3.33 0.37 15.27
CA VAL A 152 -3.24 -0.30 13.96
C VAL A 152 -3.28 -1.82 14.09
N GLN A 153 -2.62 -2.37 15.12
CA GLN A 153 -2.66 -3.79 15.40
C GLN A 153 -4.09 -4.25 15.74
N GLU A 154 -4.76 -3.57 16.68
CA GLU A 154 -6.14 -3.86 17.08
C GLU A 154 -7.12 -3.74 15.90
N MET A 155 -6.94 -2.73 15.03
CA MET A 155 -7.72 -2.61 13.79
C MET A 155 -7.47 -3.77 12.82
N SER A 156 -6.23 -4.24 12.67
CA SER A 156 -5.89 -5.32 11.75
C SER A 156 -6.42 -6.69 12.20
N GLU A 157 -6.56 -6.91 13.51
CA GLU A 157 -7.10 -8.15 14.10
C GLU A 157 -8.64 -8.13 14.18
N ALA A 158 -9.28 -7.01 13.84
CA ALA A 158 -10.73 -6.87 13.87
C ALA A 158 -11.39 -7.50 12.62
N HIS A 159 -11.81 -8.76 12.72
CA HIS A 159 -12.50 -9.50 11.65
C HIS A 159 -14.03 -9.52 11.76
N HIS A 160 -14.58 -8.96 12.83
CA HIS A 160 -16.02 -9.01 13.16
C HIS A 160 -16.79 -7.78 12.68
N TRP A 161 -16.11 -6.82 12.03
CA TRP A 161 -16.73 -5.59 11.58
C TRP A 161 -17.62 -5.81 10.35
N HIS A 162 -18.63 -4.97 10.22
CA HIS A 162 -19.45 -4.88 9.03
C HIS A 162 -18.70 -4.13 7.92
N ASP A 163 -19.05 -4.40 6.66
CA ASP A 163 -18.45 -3.75 5.48
C ASP A 163 -18.38 -2.22 5.58
N TYR A 164 -19.42 -1.59 6.14
CA TYR A 164 -19.47 -0.14 6.26
C TYR A 164 -18.43 0.41 7.26
N GLN A 165 -18.09 -0.34 8.31
CA GLN A 165 -17.08 0.04 9.30
C GLN A 165 -15.67 -0.01 8.69
N TYR A 166 -15.36 -1.04 7.91
CA TYR A 166 -14.12 -1.09 7.14
C TYR A 166 -14.01 0.09 6.18
N ARG A 167 -15.08 0.40 5.44
CA ARG A 167 -15.10 1.54 4.51
C ARG A 167 -14.95 2.88 5.23
N LEU A 168 -15.53 3.02 6.42
CA LEU A 168 -15.40 4.23 7.24
C LEU A 168 -13.93 4.48 7.60
N ILE A 169 -13.23 3.43 8.03
CA ILE A 169 -11.78 3.49 8.28
C ILE A 169 -11.04 3.78 6.97
N ALA A 170 -11.31 3.04 5.89
CA ALA A 170 -10.66 3.20 4.60
C ALA A 170 -10.74 4.64 4.04
N GLN A 171 -11.86 5.33 4.27
CA GLN A 171 -12.06 6.73 3.85
C GLN A 171 -11.39 7.76 4.76
N ALA A 172 -11.12 7.41 6.02
CA ALA A 172 -10.66 8.34 7.03
C ALA A 172 -9.23 8.09 7.52
N CYS A 173 -8.60 6.97 7.16
CA CYS A 173 -7.21 6.65 7.45
C CYS A 173 -6.27 7.72 6.90
N ASP A 174 -5.24 8.05 7.67
CA ASP A 174 -4.09 8.79 7.17
C ASP A 174 -3.10 7.81 6.50
N PRO A 175 -2.15 8.31 5.69
CA PRO A 175 -1.18 7.46 5.00
C PRO A 175 -0.40 6.51 5.91
N LYS A 176 -0.04 6.94 7.13
CA LYS A 176 0.70 6.11 8.09
C LYS A 176 -0.13 4.93 8.57
N THR A 177 -1.39 5.16 8.96
CA THR A 177 -2.30 4.08 9.34
C THR A 177 -2.53 3.13 8.17
N LEU A 178 -2.73 3.65 6.95
CA LEU A 178 -2.97 2.81 5.77
C LEU A 178 -1.78 1.89 5.45
N ILE A 179 -0.56 2.43 5.45
CA ILE A 179 0.67 1.64 5.26
C ILE A 179 0.84 0.63 6.40
N GLY A 180 0.52 1.03 7.63
CA GLY A 180 0.55 0.14 8.78
C GLY A 180 -0.38 -1.06 8.65
N LEU A 181 -1.64 -0.83 8.24
CA LEU A 181 -2.60 -1.88 7.94
C LEU A 181 -2.11 -2.78 6.81
N ALA A 182 -1.54 -2.21 5.73
CA ALA A 182 -0.97 -3.00 4.62
C ALA A 182 0.19 -3.91 5.07
N ARG A 183 0.90 -3.52 6.14
CA ARG A 183 1.97 -4.29 6.77
C ARG A 183 1.53 -5.08 8.00
N SER A 184 0.24 -5.28 8.20
CA SER A 184 -0.30 -6.18 9.23
C SER A 184 -0.77 -7.48 8.58
N LYS A 185 -0.34 -8.61 9.14
CA LYS A 185 -0.60 -9.95 8.57
C LYS A 185 -2.09 -10.25 8.40
N GLU A 186 -2.88 -9.92 9.41
CA GLU A 186 -4.31 -10.24 9.46
C GLU A 186 -5.20 -9.14 8.85
N SER A 187 -4.63 -8.05 8.32
CA SER A 187 -5.44 -6.91 7.82
C SER A 187 -6.40 -7.31 6.72
N ASP A 188 -7.69 -6.99 6.87
CA ASP A 188 -8.71 -7.22 5.83
C ASP A 188 -8.49 -6.33 4.58
N LEU A 189 -8.79 -6.84 3.38
CA LEU A 189 -8.66 -6.07 2.15
C LEU A 189 -9.68 -4.93 2.03
N ARG A 190 -10.79 -5.00 2.78
CA ARG A 190 -11.83 -3.96 2.82
C ARG A 190 -11.36 -2.65 3.45
N PHE A 191 -10.22 -2.63 4.13
CA PHE A 191 -9.56 -1.40 4.59
C PHE A 191 -8.98 -0.56 3.44
N PHE A 192 -8.78 -1.15 2.26
CA PHE A 192 -8.14 -0.48 1.14
C PHE A 192 -9.19 -0.07 0.11
N LEU A 193 -9.30 1.23 -0.12
CA LEU A 193 -10.14 1.74 -1.20
C LEU A 193 -9.57 1.26 -2.54
N LEU A 194 -10.47 1.00 -3.48
CA LEU A 194 -10.08 0.78 -4.87
C LEU A 194 -9.26 1.97 -5.36
N PRO A 195 -8.21 1.73 -6.16
CA PRO A 195 -7.41 2.83 -6.67
C PRO A 195 -8.25 3.85 -7.46
N PRO A 196 -7.84 5.14 -7.47
CA PRO A 196 -8.58 6.18 -8.15
C PRO A 196 -8.72 5.89 -9.66
N PRO A 197 -9.82 6.32 -10.31
CA PRO A 197 -9.97 6.21 -11.75
C PRO A 197 -8.81 6.85 -12.50
N LEU A 198 -8.28 6.14 -13.50
CA LEU A 198 -7.13 6.59 -14.29
C LEU A 198 -7.57 7.66 -15.32
N PRO A 199 -6.79 8.74 -15.53
CA PRO A 199 -7.05 9.69 -16.61
C PRO A 199 -7.07 8.99 -17.97
N SER A 200 -8.01 9.32 -18.86
CA SER A 200 -8.03 8.77 -20.21
C SER A 200 -6.69 9.00 -20.92
N LEU A 201 -6.32 8.08 -21.81
CA LEU A 201 -5.21 8.31 -22.73
C LEU A 201 -5.55 9.51 -23.63
N LYS A 202 -4.53 10.14 -24.21
CA LYS A 202 -4.77 11.13 -25.28
C LYS A 202 -5.46 10.41 -26.43
N GLU A 203 -6.32 11.11 -27.16
CA GLU A 203 -6.92 10.54 -28.37
C GLU A 203 -5.80 10.00 -29.28
N ASP A 204 -5.96 8.76 -29.73
CA ASP A 204 -5.01 7.98 -30.54
C ASP A 204 -3.68 7.55 -29.90
N SER A 205 -3.42 7.81 -28.60
CA SER A 205 -2.17 7.33 -27.97
C SER A 205 -2.28 5.90 -27.43
N SER A 206 -1.30 5.07 -27.76
CA SER A 206 -1.12 3.74 -27.17
C SER A 206 -0.34 3.81 -25.85
N THR A 207 -0.43 2.77 -25.02
CA THR A 207 0.37 2.66 -23.79
C THR A 207 1.87 2.63 -24.07
N GLU A 208 2.26 1.98 -25.16
CA GLU A 208 3.63 1.94 -25.68
C GLU A 208 4.15 3.36 -25.98
N GLU A 209 3.35 4.19 -26.64
CA GLU A 209 3.73 5.56 -27.01
C GLU A 209 3.86 6.49 -25.80
N GLU A 210 2.91 6.45 -24.86
CA GLU A 210 3.03 7.24 -23.62
C GLU A 210 4.25 6.79 -22.78
N LEU A 211 4.62 5.51 -22.82
CA LEU A 211 5.80 5.00 -22.13
C LEU A 211 7.11 5.50 -22.78
N ARG A 212 7.17 5.54 -24.11
CA ARG A 212 8.29 6.17 -24.83
C ARG A 212 8.38 7.66 -24.59
N GLN A 213 7.25 8.37 -24.58
CA GLN A 213 7.19 9.80 -24.27
C GLN A 213 7.68 10.07 -22.84
N LEU A 214 7.27 9.24 -21.88
CA LEU A 214 7.78 9.31 -20.50
C LEU A 214 9.30 9.13 -20.48
N LEU A 215 9.82 8.08 -21.13
CA LEU A 215 11.26 7.81 -21.17
C LEU A 215 12.04 8.95 -21.85
N ALA A 216 11.54 9.50 -22.95
CA ALA A 216 12.14 10.63 -23.65
C ALA A 216 12.15 11.92 -22.83
N SER A 217 11.22 12.09 -21.89
CA SER A 217 11.18 13.23 -20.97
C SER A 217 12.22 13.17 -19.84
N LEU A 218 12.80 11.99 -19.58
CA LEU A 218 13.80 11.80 -18.54
C LEU A 218 15.16 12.38 -18.98
N PRO A 219 16.01 12.83 -18.03
CA PRO A 219 17.33 13.37 -18.35
C PRO A 219 18.14 12.36 -19.13
N GLN A 220 18.79 12.78 -20.21
CA GLN A 220 19.64 11.93 -21.05
C GLN A 220 21.14 12.24 -20.93
N THR A 221 21.47 13.36 -20.28
CA THR A 221 22.84 13.85 -20.09
C THR A 221 23.39 13.42 -18.73
N GLU A 222 24.70 13.26 -18.62
CA GLU A 222 25.40 12.91 -17.36
C GLU A 222 24.97 11.56 -16.74
N LEU A 223 24.54 10.63 -17.59
CA LEU A 223 24.15 9.28 -17.19
C LEU A 223 25.28 8.27 -17.31
N ASP A 224 25.21 7.22 -16.49
CA ASP A 224 25.98 5.99 -16.70
C ASP A 224 25.72 5.44 -18.12
N GLU A 225 26.77 4.97 -18.77
CA GLU A 225 26.76 4.37 -20.11
C GLU A 225 25.67 3.30 -20.26
N CYS A 226 25.37 2.56 -19.20
CA CYS A 226 24.30 1.57 -19.23
C CYS A 226 22.90 2.15 -19.27
N ILE A 227 22.64 3.24 -18.56
CA ILE A 227 21.33 3.90 -18.61
C ILE A 227 21.14 4.49 -20.01
N GLN A 228 22.19 5.09 -20.58
CA GLN A 228 22.17 5.58 -21.96
C GLN A 228 21.91 4.44 -22.95
N TYR A 229 22.58 3.30 -22.79
CA TYR A 229 22.37 2.12 -23.62
C TYR A 229 20.91 1.65 -23.60
N PHE A 230 20.35 1.36 -22.42
CA PHE A 230 18.97 0.89 -22.31
C PHE A 230 17.97 1.91 -22.84
N THR A 231 18.22 3.20 -22.62
CA THR A 231 17.34 4.26 -23.10
C THR A 231 17.39 4.40 -24.61
N SER A 232 18.60 4.40 -25.19
CA SER A 232 18.78 4.43 -26.63
C SER A 232 18.12 3.21 -27.28
N LEU A 233 18.29 2.01 -26.71
CA LEU A 233 17.66 0.78 -27.17
C LEU A 233 16.13 0.91 -27.16
N ALA A 234 15.54 1.33 -26.05
CA ALA A 234 14.10 1.47 -25.93
C ALA A 234 13.50 2.54 -26.86
N LEU A 235 14.23 3.63 -27.13
CA LEU A 235 13.80 4.69 -28.03
C LEU A 235 14.05 4.37 -29.52
N SER A 236 15.11 3.62 -29.83
CA SER A 236 15.44 3.22 -31.20
C SER A 236 14.65 2.02 -31.67
N GLU A 237 14.33 1.09 -30.75
CA GLU A 237 13.63 -0.14 -31.07
C GLU A 237 12.14 0.16 -31.31
N SER A 238 11.79 0.39 -32.58
CA SER A 238 10.40 0.38 -33.02
C SER A 238 9.92 -1.07 -33.12
N SER A 239 8.60 -1.29 -33.10
CA SER A 239 8.03 -2.62 -33.33
C SER A 239 8.58 -3.26 -34.63
N GLN A 240 8.95 -2.44 -35.62
CA GLN A 240 9.54 -2.87 -36.89
C GLN A 240 11.00 -3.35 -36.74
N SER A 241 11.86 -2.67 -35.97
CA SER A 241 13.25 -3.12 -35.77
C SER A 241 13.31 -4.40 -34.93
N LEU A 242 12.41 -4.54 -33.95
CA LEU A 242 12.25 -5.75 -33.16
C LEU A 242 11.76 -6.94 -33.99
N ALA A 243 10.89 -6.70 -34.98
CA ALA A 243 10.45 -7.72 -35.93
C ALA A 243 11.65 -8.20 -36.77
N ALA A 244 12.49 -7.28 -37.24
CA ALA A 244 13.71 -7.61 -37.99
C ALA A 244 14.71 -8.44 -37.16
N GLN A 245 14.85 -8.17 -35.84
CA GLN A 245 15.72 -8.97 -34.96
C GLN A 245 15.16 -10.35 -34.63
N LYS A 246 13.85 -10.47 -34.35
CA LYS A 246 13.17 -11.77 -34.25
C LYS A 246 13.27 -12.57 -35.55
N GLY A 247 13.51 -11.86 -36.65
CA GLY A 247 13.83 -12.42 -37.93
C GLY A 247 15.03 -13.37 -37.96
N GLY A 248 15.78 -13.43 -36.87
CA GLY A 248 16.86 -14.39 -36.69
C GLY A 248 18.05 -13.98 -37.54
N LEU A 249 18.95 -13.22 -36.93
CA LEU A 249 20.33 -13.13 -37.37
C LEU A 249 21.03 -14.50 -37.16
N TRP A 250 20.54 -15.54 -37.82
CA TRP A 250 21.27 -16.78 -38.03
C TRP A 250 22.35 -16.52 -39.10
N CYS A 251 23.33 -15.68 -38.77
CA CYS A 251 24.45 -15.39 -39.65
C CYS A 251 25.51 -16.50 -39.52
N PHE A 252 25.21 -17.66 -40.09
CA PHE A 252 26.25 -18.50 -40.67
C PHE A 252 26.70 -17.86 -41.99
N GLY A 253 27.46 -16.76 -41.93
CA GLY A 253 28.19 -16.21 -43.08
C GLY A 253 27.38 -15.68 -44.27
N GLY A 254 26.14 -15.20 -44.08
CA GLY A 254 25.33 -14.59 -45.15
C GLY A 254 24.34 -13.54 -44.65
N ASN A 255 23.86 -12.69 -45.57
CA ASN A 255 22.83 -11.68 -45.31
C ASN A 255 21.58 -12.35 -44.71
N GLY A 256 21.12 -11.88 -43.55
CA GLY A 256 19.94 -12.42 -42.84
C GLY A 256 18.71 -12.49 -43.73
N LEU A 257 17.89 -13.53 -43.54
CA LEU A 257 16.68 -13.76 -44.32
C LEU A 257 15.62 -12.67 -44.03
N PRO A 258 15.23 -11.84 -45.01
CA PRO A 258 14.16 -10.84 -44.86
C PRO A 258 12.80 -11.48 -44.55
N TYR A 259 12.68 -12.79 -44.76
CA TYR A 259 11.44 -13.55 -44.63
C TYR A 259 10.83 -13.48 -43.23
N ALA A 260 11.63 -13.26 -42.19
CA ALA A 260 11.13 -13.38 -40.84
C ALA A 260 10.56 -12.07 -40.25
N GLU A 261 10.61 -10.97 -41.02
CA GLU A 261 9.75 -9.79 -40.84
C GLU A 261 8.26 -10.12 -41.04
N SER A 262 7.94 -11.23 -41.70
CA SER A 262 6.54 -11.67 -41.92
C SER A 262 5.92 -12.43 -40.74
N PHE A 263 6.68 -12.76 -39.68
CA PHE A 263 6.17 -13.50 -38.53
C PHE A 263 5.60 -12.57 -37.44
N GLY A 264 4.43 -12.01 -37.72
CA GLY A 264 3.53 -11.37 -36.76
C GLY A 264 4.02 -10.04 -36.19
N GLU A 265 3.08 -9.11 -35.97
CA GLU A 265 3.34 -7.89 -35.20
C GLU A 265 4.02 -8.25 -33.87
N VAL A 266 5.13 -7.57 -33.56
CA VAL A 266 5.79 -7.72 -32.27
C VAL A 266 4.77 -7.36 -31.19
N PRO A 267 4.47 -8.27 -30.23
CA PRO A 267 3.50 -7.95 -29.21
C PRO A 267 3.91 -6.67 -28.48
N SER A 268 2.99 -5.70 -28.34
CA SER A 268 3.18 -4.42 -27.61
C SER A 268 3.96 -4.61 -26.31
N ALA A 269 3.61 -5.67 -25.56
CA ALA A 269 4.26 -6.05 -24.30
C ALA A 269 5.79 -6.24 -24.40
N THR A 270 6.31 -6.61 -25.56
CA THR A 270 7.76 -6.76 -25.81
C THR A 270 8.44 -5.39 -25.86
N VAL A 271 7.85 -4.43 -26.56
CA VAL A 271 8.38 -3.06 -26.65
C VAL A 271 8.26 -2.37 -25.29
N GLU A 272 7.09 -2.48 -24.66
CA GLU A 272 6.84 -1.93 -23.33
C GLU A 272 7.86 -2.48 -22.33
N MET A 273 8.30 -3.75 -22.48
CA MET A 273 9.35 -4.32 -21.64
C MET A 273 10.68 -3.55 -21.75
N PHE A 274 11.15 -3.24 -22.95
CA PHE A 274 12.41 -2.50 -23.13
C PHE A 274 12.33 -1.12 -22.49
N CYS A 275 11.20 -0.43 -22.67
CA CYS A 275 10.97 0.86 -22.04
C CYS A 275 10.91 0.74 -20.52
N LEU A 276 10.22 -0.28 -19.97
CA LEU A 276 10.18 -0.53 -18.54
C LEU A 276 11.56 -0.86 -17.96
N GLU A 277 12.39 -1.63 -18.67
CA GLU A 277 13.77 -1.93 -18.25
C GLU A 277 14.62 -0.65 -18.19
N ALA A 278 14.50 0.24 -19.18
CA ALA A 278 15.15 1.54 -19.14
C ALA A 278 14.64 2.41 -17.96
N ILE A 279 13.31 2.46 -17.75
CA ILE A 279 12.71 3.24 -16.66
C ILE A 279 13.12 2.66 -15.29
N VAL A 280 13.26 1.34 -15.14
CA VAL A 280 13.82 0.73 -13.92
C VAL A 280 15.20 1.33 -13.64
N LYS A 281 16.09 1.40 -14.62
CA LYS A 281 17.44 1.96 -14.45
C LYS A 281 17.39 3.45 -14.12
N HIS A 282 16.51 4.23 -14.78
CA HIS A 282 16.31 5.64 -14.44
C HIS A 282 15.76 5.83 -13.01
N SER A 283 14.85 4.96 -12.56
CA SER A 283 14.19 5.07 -11.25
C SER A 283 15.13 4.82 -10.07
N GLU A 284 16.33 4.29 -10.29
CA GLU A 284 17.36 4.20 -9.24
C GLU A 284 17.93 5.58 -8.88
N ILE A 285 17.75 6.59 -9.75
CA ILE A 285 18.20 7.96 -9.53
C ILE A 285 17.04 8.78 -8.95
N SER A 286 17.23 9.33 -7.75
CA SER A 286 16.19 10.09 -7.01
C SER A 286 15.56 11.23 -7.83
N THR A 287 16.38 12.05 -8.51
CA THR A 287 15.89 13.19 -9.32
C THR A 287 15.09 12.76 -10.55
N HIS A 288 15.30 11.54 -11.04
CA HIS A 288 14.51 11.00 -12.14
C HIS A 288 13.16 10.51 -11.66
N CYS A 289 13.07 9.95 -10.44
CA CYS A 289 11.80 9.60 -9.83
C CYS A 289 10.86 10.80 -9.72
N ASP A 290 11.39 11.99 -9.42
CA ASP A 290 10.61 13.23 -9.42
C ASP A 290 10.03 13.55 -10.80
N LYS A 291 10.83 13.36 -11.86
CA LYS A 291 10.37 13.54 -13.24
C LYS A 291 9.37 12.47 -13.67
N ILE A 292 9.55 11.23 -13.23
CA ILE A 292 8.59 10.15 -13.48
C ILE A 292 7.24 10.49 -12.84
N GLU A 293 7.24 10.98 -11.59
CA GLU A 293 6.02 11.39 -10.90
C GLU A 293 5.35 12.60 -11.57
N ALA A 294 6.13 13.64 -11.89
CA ALA A 294 5.64 14.88 -12.49
C ALA A 294 5.01 14.66 -13.89
N ASN A 295 5.50 13.66 -14.64
CA ASN A 295 4.96 13.29 -15.95
C ASN A 295 3.83 12.24 -15.88
N GLY A 296 3.24 12.00 -14.71
CA GLY A 296 2.11 11.08 -14.55
C GLY A 296 2.49 9.60 -14.62
N GLY A 297 3.77 9.28 -14.38
CA GLY A 297 4.30 7.92 -14.46
C GLY A 297 3.60 6.94 -13.51
N LEU A 298 3.14 7.38 -12.33
CA LEU A 298 2.41 6.52 -11.38
C LEU A 298 1.11 5.97 -11.99
N GLN A 299 0.35 6.82 -12.69
CA GLN A 299 -0.91 6.45 -13.34
C GLN A 299 -0.66 5.59 -14.58
N LEU A 300 0.38 5.90 -15.35
CA LEU A 300 0.76 5.10 -16.52
C LEU A 300 1.20 3.69 -16.12
N LEU A 301 2.05 3.58 -15.09
CA LEU A 301 2.49 2.28 -14.55
C LEU A 301 1.31 1.48 -14.01
N GLN A 302 0.35 2.13 -13.37
CA GLN A 302 -0.85 1.47 -12.87
C GLN A 302 -1.74 0.96 -14.00
N ARG A 303 -1.87 1.72 -15.10
CA ARG A 303 -2.53 1.28 -16.33
C ARG A 303 -1.86 0.01 -16.85
N LEU A 304 -0.54 0.04 -17.08
CA LEU A 304 0.23 -1.12 -17.55
C LEU A 304 0.10 -2.33 -16.61
N TYR A 305 0.10 -2.09 -15.30
CA TYR A 305 -0.10 -3.14 -14.28
C TYR A 305 -1.45 -3.83 -14.46
N GLN A 306 -2.51 -3.08 -14.76
CA GLN A 306 -3.85 -3.63 -15.00
C GLN A 306 -3.99 -4.31 -16.37
N LEU A 307 -3.37 -3.78 -17.43
CA LEU A 307 -3.41 -4.39 -18.75
C LEU A 307 -2.63 -5.71 -18.81
N HIS A 308 -1.49 -5.79 -18.12
CA HIS A 308 -0.58 -6.93 -18.20
C HIS A 308 -0.58 -7.81 -16.95
N LYS A 309 -1.74 -8.00 -16.29
CA LYS A 309 -1.86 -8.86 -15.10
C LYS A 309 -1.32 -10.28 -15.32
N ASP A 310 -1.45 -10.79 -16.53
CA ASP A 310 -0.99 -12.14 -16.92
C ASP A 310 0.49 -12.21 -17.33
N CYS A 311 1.22 -11.09 -17.29
CA CYS A 311 2.65 -11.06 -17.63
C CYS A 311 3.54 -10.75 -16.41
N PRO A 312 4.03 -11.77 -15.68
CA PRO A 312 4.83 -11.57 -14.46
C PRO A 312 6.07 -10.71 -14.66
N LYS A 313 6.65 -10.70 -15.87
CA LYS A 313 7.82 -9.88 -16.19
C LYS A 313 7.50 -8.39 -16.19
N VAL A 314 6.37 -8.00 -16.79
CA VAL A 314 5.89 -6.61 -16.81
C VAL A 314 5.56 -6.17 -15.39
N GLN A 315 4.79 -6.99 -14.66
CA GLN A 315 4.43 -6.74 -13.25
C GLN A 315 5.67 -6.51 -12.39
N ARG A 316 6.69 -7.39 -12.53
CA ARG A 316 7.96 -7.28 -11.82
C ARG A 316 8.66 -5.95 -12.08
N ASN A 317 8.83 -5.56 -13.34
CA ASN A 317 9.52 -4.31 -13.67
C ASN A 317 8.75 -3.08 -13.16
N ILE A 318 7.42 -3.10 -13.24
CA ILE A 318 6.58 -2.03 -12.65
C ILE A 318 6.80 -1.94 -11.13
N MET A 319 6.74 -3.07 -10.41
CA MET A 319 6.97 -3.09 -8.97
C MET A 319 8.39 -2.65 -8.60
N ARG A 320 9.40 -2.96 -9.43
CA ARG A 320 10.76 -2.46 -9.22
C ARG A 320 10.82 -0.94 -9.28
N ILE A 321 10.19 -0.33 -10.29
CA ILE A 321 10.10 1.13 -10.43
C ILE A 321 9.42 1.74 -9.20
N ILE A 322 8.25 1.23 -8.80
CA ILE A 322 7.53 1.72 -7.62
C ILE A 322 8.36 1.54 -6.34
N GLY A 323 9.07 0.42 -6.21
CA GLY A 323 9.95 0.16 -5.06
C GLY A 323 11.13 1.12 -4.98
N ASN A 324 11.66 1.54 -6.12
CA ASN A 324 12.73 2.54 -6.18
C ASN A 324 12.19 3.93 -5.87
N MET A 325 11.02 4.30 -6.39
CA MET A 325 10.34 5.54 -6.04
C MET A 325 10.02 5.61 -4.54
N ALA A 326 9.65 4.49 -3.92
CA ALA A 326 9.36 4.40 -2.48
C ALA A 326 10.58 4.65 -1.56
N LEU A 327 11.82 4.64 -2.08
CA LEU A 327 13.01 5.04 -1.32
C LEU A 327 13.04 6.56 -1.03
N ASN A 328 12.32 7.34 -1.83
CA ASN A 328 12.22 8.79 -1.75
C ASN A 328 11.01 9.19 -0.90
N GLU A 329 11.25 9.62 0.34
CA GLU A 329 10.21 9.89 1.33
C GLU A 329 9.22 11.00 0.91
N HIS A 330 9.68 11.99 0.14
CA HIS A 330 8.81 13.04 -0.38
C HIS A 330 7.78 12.53 -1.40
N LEU A 331 8.06 11.42 -2.09
CA LEU A 331 7.14 10.79 -3.05
C LEU A 331 6.09 9.89 -2.38
N HIS A 332 6.24 9.57 -1.09
CA HIS A 332 5.32 8.65 -0.38
C HIS A 332 3.87 9.10 -0.47
N SER A 333 3.62 10.41 -0.34
CA SER A 333 2.25 10.95 -0.42
C SER A 333 1.62 10.77 -1.80
N SER A 334 2.41 10.89 -2.87
CA SER A 334 1.95 10.67 -4.26
C SER A 334 1.71 9.18 -4.55
N ILE A 335 2.57 8.29 -4.06
CA ILE A 335 2.40 6.83 -4.17
C ILE A 335 1.13 6.37 -3.43
N VAL A 336 0.88 6.89 -2.22
CA VAL A 336 -0.33 6.58 -1.45
C VAL A 336 -1.58 7.10 -2.17
N ARG A 337 -1.57 8.35 -2.64
CA ARG A 337 -2.73 8.98 -3.31
C ARG A 337 -3.09 8.32 -4.64
N SER A 338 -2.12 7.77 -5.36
CA SER A 338 -2.34 7.04 -6.61
C SER A 338 -2.91 5.63 -6.39
N GLY A 339 -3.03 5.16 -5.14
CA GLY A 339 -3.66 3.88 -4.81
C GLY A 339 -2.72 2.67 -4.85
N TRP A 340 -1.40 2.88 -4.99
CA TRP A 340 -0.43 1.79 -4.99
C TRP A 340 -0.41 1.00 -3.67
N VAL A 341 -0.70 1.64 -2.53
CA VAL A 341 -0.77 0.91 -1.24
C VAL A 341 -1.86 -0.15 -1.25
N SER A 342 -3.02 0.13 -1.85
CA SER A 342 -4.10 -0.86 -2.00
C SER A 342 -3.66 -2.04 -2.87
N ILE A 343 -2.99 -1.76 -4.01
CA ILE A 343 -2.46 -2.79 -4.91
C ILE A 343 -1.39 -3.64 -4.20
N MET A 344 -0.51 -3.01 -3.44
CA MET A 344 0.54 -3.72 -2.70
C MET A 344 0.00 -4.53 -1.51
N ALA A 345 -1.06 -4.06 -0.85
CA ALA A 345 -1.71 -4.82 0.21
C ALA A 345 -2.34 -6.11 -0.32
N GLU A 346 -2.93 -6.07 -1.51
CA GLU A 346 -3.40 -7.27 -2.22
C GLU A 346 -2.22 -8.16 -2.65
N ALA A 347 -1.20 -7.58 -3.30
CA ALA A 347 -0.01 -8.31 -3.76
C ALA A 347 0.78 -8.99 -2.63
N MET A 348 0.81 -8.41 -1.42
CA MET A 348 1.42 -9.03 -0.23
C MET A 348 0.75 -10.34 0.18
N LYS A 349 -0.54 -10.52 -0.16
CA LYS A 349 -1.31 -11.74 0.11
C LYS A 349 -1.27 -12.75 -1.04
N SER A 350 -0.59 -12.44 -2.14
CA SER A 350 -0.44 -13.35 -3.28
C SER A 350 0.43 -14.55 -2.91
N ASP A 351 0.04 -15.75 -3.33
CA ASP A 351 0.84 -16.97 -3.19
C ASP A 351 2.12 -16.93 -4.04
N ARG A 352 2.19 -16.00 -5.01
CA ARG A 352 3.34 -15.80 -5.86
C ARG A 352 4.44 -15.08 -5.07
N ILE A 353 5.43 -15.83 -4.60
CA ILE A 353 6.53 -15.33 -3.77
C ILE A 353 7.20 -14.06 -4.34
N MET A 354 7.45 -14.01 -5.65
CA MET A 354 8.09 -12.84 -6.26
C MET A 354 7.24 -11.58 -6.10
N GLU A 355 5.93 -11.69 -6.36
CA GLU A 355 4.97 -10.60 -6.25
C GLU A 355 4.87 -10.11 -4.81
N ALA A 356 4.66 -11.04 -3.86
CA ALA A 356 4.57 -10.74 -2.44
C ALA A 356 5.87 -10.13 -1.88
N SER A 357 7.03 -10.59 -2.34
CA SER A 357 8.33 -10.06 -1.92
C SER A 357 8.62 -8.67 -2.48
N HIS A 358 8.23 -8.38 -3.73
CA HIS A 358 8.30 -7.03 -4.28
C HIS A 358 7.35 -6.08 -3.53
N ALA A 359 6.11 -6.51 -3.26
CA ALA A 359 5.15 -5.74 -2.48
C ALA A 359 5.64 -5.46 -1.05
N ALA A 360 6.24 -6.47 -0.39
CA ALA A 360 6.85 -6.31 0.92
C ALA A 360 8.00 -5.29 0.91
N ARG A 361 8.86 -5.30 -0.13
CA ARG A 361 9.92 -4.29 -0.31
C ARG A 361 9.34 -2.88 -0.42
N ILE A 362 8.33 -2.70 -1.27
CA ILE A 362 7.67 -1.39 -1.49
C ILE A 362 7.07 -0.87 -0.18
N LEU A 363 6.26 -1.69 0.50
CA LEU A 363 5.59 -1.30 1.73
C LEU A 363 6.57 -1.05 2.87
N ALA A 364 7.66 -1.82 2.97
CA ALA A 364 8.71 -1.55 3.94
C ALA A 364 9.40 -0.21 3.68
N ASN A 365 9.69 0.13 2.43
CA ASN A 365 10.27 1.43 2.06
C ASN A 365 9.30 2.60 2.35
N LEU A 366 7.99 2.40 2.17
CA LEU A 366 6.95 3.38 2.54
C LEU A 366 6.79 3.56 4.07
N ASP A 367 7.06 2.51 4.85
CA ASP A 367 6.83 2.51 6.30
C ASP A 367 8.02 3.07 7.11
N ARG A 368 8.15 4.39 7.14
CA ARG A 368 9.17 5.08 7.96
C ARG A 368 8.87 5.12 9.46
N GLU A 369 7.71 4.60 9.89
CA GLU A 369 7.35 4.56 11.30
C GLU A 369 7.99 3.37 12.01
N THR A 370 8.08 2.22 11.34
CA THR A 370 8.67 1.00 11.90
C THR A 370 9.97 0.57 11.26
N VAL A 371 10.25 0.98 10.02
CA VAL A 371 11.46 0.62 9.29
C VAL A 371 12.27 1.87 9.00
N GLN A 372 13.53 1.88 9.45
CA GLN A 372 14.47 2.96 9.16
C GLN A 372 15.31 2.64 7.92
N GLU A 373 15.46 1.35 7.64
CA GLU A 373 16.25 0.81 6.55
C GLU A 373 15.63 1.10 5.19
N LYS A 374 16.49 1.18 4.17
CA LYS A 374 16.09 1.42 2.78
C LYS A 374 16.48 0.21 1.94
N TYR A 375 15.48 -0.55 1.49
CA TYR A 375 15.71 -1.74 0.67
C TYR A 375 15.82 -1.34 -0.80
N GLN A 376 17.06 -1.24 -1.26
CA GLN A 376 17.42 -0.90 -2.65
C GLN A 376 16.92 -1.95 -3.64
N ASP A 377 16.97 -1.63 -4.95
CA ASP A 377 16.62 -2.62 -5.97
C ASP A 377 17.52 -3.86 -5.88
N GLY A 378 16.93 -5.05 -6.03
CA GLY A 378 17.62 -6.32 -5.82
C GLY A 378 17.77 -6.74 -4.35
N VAL A 379 17.44 -5.90 -3.36
CA VAL A 379 17.45 -6.28 -1.94
C VAL A 379 16.00 -6.56 -1.48
N TYR A 380 15.74 -7.80 -1.06
CA TYR A 380 14.40 -8.25 -0.70
C TYR A 380 14.32 -8.71 0.76
N VAL A 381 13.43 -8.08 1.52
CA VAL A 381 13.10 -8.53 2.88
C VAL A 381 12.19 -9.76 2.82
N LEU A 382 12.72 -10.91 3.23
CA LEU A 382 11.97 -12.17 3.33
C LEU A 382 11.31 -12.32 4.71
N HIS A 383 11.93 -11.78 5.76
CA HIS A 383 11.38 -11.76 7.12
C HIS A 383 12.02 -10.62 7.96
N PRO A 384 11.26 -9.90 8.80
CA PRO A 384 9.80 -9.85 8.84
C PRO A 384 9.23 -9.01 7.69
N GLN A 385 8.22 -9.54 6.98
CA GLN A 385 7.51 -8.76 5.96
C GLN A 385 6.47 -7.80 6.60
N TYR A 386 5.84 -8.26 7.67
CA TYR A 386 4.87 -7.53 8.47
C TYR A 386 5.53 -6.77 9.63
N ARG A 387 4.84 -5.78 10.20
CA ARG A 387 5.27 -5.10 11.43
C ARG A 387 5.39 -6.13 12.57
N THR A 388 6.42 -5.98 13.39
CA THR A 388 6.65 -6.81 14.57
C THR A 388 7.21 -5.97 15.71
N SER A 389 6.79 -6.26 16.94
CA SER A 389 7.37 -5.70 18.16
C SER A 389 8.59 -6.46 18.65
N ARG A 390 8.87 -7.64 18.07
CA ARG A 390 10.03 -8.46 18.46
C ARG A 390 11.31 -7.81 17.96
N PRO A 391 12.32 -7.61 18.84
CA PRO A 391 13.60 -7.06 18.42
C PRO A 391 14.32 -8.03 17.48
N ILE A 392 14.92 -7.49 16.43
CA ILE A 392 15.81 -8.24 15.53
C ILE A 392 17.12 -8.49 16.28
N LYS A 393 17.53 -9.76 16.37
CA LYS A 393 18.75 -10.19 17.07
C LYS A 393 19.93 -10.46 16.12
N ALA A 394 19.64 -10.83 14.88
CA ALA A 394 20.66 -11.11 13.87
C ALA A 394 20.10 -10.96 12.46
N ASP A 395 21.01 -10.70 11.52
CA ASP A 395 20.73 -10.59 10.10
C ASP A 395 21.25 -11.82 9.36
N VAL A 396 20.40 -12.39 8.51
CA VAL A 396 20.79 -13.49 7.61
C VAL A 396 20.65 -13.02 6.18
N LEU A 397 21.78 -13.05 5.47
CA LEU A 397 21.88 -12.62 4.08
C LEU A 397 22.01 -13.83 3.14
N PHE A 398 21.07 -13.94 2.21
CA PHE A 398 21.02 -14.98 1.19
C PHE A 398 21.43 -14.44 -0.18
N ILE A 399 22.60 -14.86 -0.66
CA ILE A 399 23.16 -14.45 -1.96
C ILE A 399 23.11 -15.64 -2.92
N HIS A 400 22.31 -15.55 -3.98
CA HIS A 400 22.17 -16.66 -4.91
C HIS A 400 23.48 -16.99 -5.66
N GLY A 401 23.60 -18.18 -6.24
CA GLY A 401 24.75 -18.55 -7.08
C GLY A 401 24.61 -18.10 -8.55
N LEU A 402 25.56 -18.49 -9.40
CA LEU A 402 25.51 -18.31 -10.85
C LEU A 402 24.27 -18.99 -11.46
N MET A 403 23.62 -18.33 -12.44
CA MET A 403 22.32 -18.72 -13.03
C MET A 403 21.15 -18.80 -12.02
N GLY A 404 21.41 -18.36 -10.80
CA GLY A 404 20.44 -18.25 -9.72
C GLY A 404 19.61 -16.98 -9.82
N ALA A 405 18.70 -16.86 -8.86
CA ALA A 405 17.99 -15.62 -8.56
C ALA A 405 17.51 -15.68 -7.11
N ALA A 406 17.23 -14.54 -6.50
CA ALA A 406 16.76 -14.43 -5.12
C ALA A 406 15.59 -15.40 -4.80
N PHE A 407 14.65 -15.56 -5.73
CA PHE A 407 13.47 -16.43 -5.55
C PHE A 407 13.54 -17.76 -6.30
N LYS A 408 14.69 -18.08 -6.92
CA LYS A 408 14.89 -19.33 -7.68
C LYS A 408 15.87 -20.26 -7.00
N THR A 409 16.91 -19.72 -6.37
CA THR A 409 17.97 -20.52 -5.76
C THR A 409 17.55 -21.09 -4.42
N TRP A 410 16.72 -20.37 -3.67
CA TRP A 410 16.35 -20.70 -2.29
C TRP A 410 14.95 -21.32 -2.19
N ARG A 411 14.56 -22.15 -3.16
CA ARG A 411 13.28 -22.86 -3.19
C ARG A 411 13.48 -24.36 -3.40
N GLN A 412 12.48 -25.15 -3.05
CA GLN A 412 12.49 -26.58 -3.34
C GLN A 412 12.42 -26.83 -4.86
N GLN A 413 13.05 -27.90 -5.34
CA GLN A 413 12.95 -28.30 -6.74
C GLN A 413 11.49 -28.63 -7.07
N ASP A 414 10.98 -28.10 -8.18
CA ASP A 414 9.63 -28.41 -8.66
C ASP A 414 9.45 -29.94 -8.73
N SER A 415 8.38 -30.47 -8.11
CA SER A 415 8.07 -31.89 -8.28
C SER A 415 7.50 -32.11 -9.68
N GLU A 416 7.81 -33.24 -10.31
CA GLU A 416 7.25 -33.60 -11.63
C GLU A 416 5.71 -33.67 -11.60
N GLN A 417 5.13 -33.94 -10.41
CA GLN A 417 3.68 -34.04 -10.17
C GLN A 417 2.99 -32.69 -9.95
N ALA A 418 3.67 -31.66 -9.45
CA ALA A 418 3.09 -30.34 -9.17
C ALA A 418 2.62 -29.59 -10.44
N VAL A 419 3.00 -30.07 -11.62
CA VAL A 419 2.63 -29.47 -12.91
C VAL A 419 1.26 -29.95 -13.42
N ILE A 420 0.74 -31.07 -12.90
CA ILE A 420 -0.44 -31.75 -13.47
C ILE A 420 -1.69 -31.62 -12.59
N GLU A 421 -1.55 -31.38 -11.29
CA GLU A 421 -2.68 -31.39 -10.34
C GLU A 421 -3.05 -29.99 -9.84
N LYS A 422 -4.37 -29.71 -9.81
CA LYS A 422 -4.94 -28.45 -9.29
C LYS A 422 -4.50 -28.23 -7.83
N PRO A 423 -4.29 -26.98 -7.37
CA PRO A 423 -3.59 -26.66 -6.11
C PRO A 423 -4.36 -26.98 -4.81
N MET A 424 -5.45 -27.74 -4.84
CA MET A 424 -6.51 -27.58 -3.83
C MET A 424 -6.33 -28.34 -2.51
N GLU A 425 -5.32 -29.19 -2.31
CA GLU A 425 -5.24 -30.01 -1.08
C GLU A 425 -3.84 -30.16 -0.42
N GLU A 426 -2.78 -29.48 -0.89
CA GLU A 426 -1.39 -29.71 -0.40
C GLU A 426 -0.57 -28.45 -0.09
N GLU A 427 -1.14 -27.40 0.51
CA GLU A 427 -0.38 -26.19 0.89
C GLU A 427 0.84 -26.47 1.81
N ASP A 428 0.84 -27.59 2.55
CA ASP A 428 1.89 -27.93 3.51
C ASP A 428 3.11 -28.69 2.96
N ARG A 429 3.10 -29.19 1.72
CA ARG A 429 4.19 -30.09 1.24
C ARG A 429 5.29 -29.42 0.43
N TYR A 430 5.04 -28.26 -0.17
CA TYR A 430 5.97 -27.63 -1.13
C TYR A 430 6.34 -26.20 -0.73
N THR A 431 7.64 -25.93 -0.53
CA THR A 431 8.11 -24.58 -0.20
C THR A 431 8.61 -23.79 -1.41
N THR A 432 7.96 -22.66 -1.69
CA THR A 432 8.36 -21.72 -2.74
C THR A 432 9.56 -20.85 -2.35
N CYS A 433 9.89 -20.75 -1.05
CA CYS A 433 11.06 -20.05 -0.53
C CYS A 433 11.37 -20.51 0.90
N TRP A 434 12.29 -21.47 1.04
CA TRP A 434 12.56 -22.10 2.33
C TRP A 434 13.06 -21.14 3.42
N PRO A 435 13.86 -20.07 3.14
CA PRO A 435 14.27 -19.13 4.19
C PRO A 435 13.09 -18.38 4.79
N LYS A 436 12.09 -18.02 3.96
CA LYS A 436 10.87 -17.38 4.44
C LYS A 436 9.97 -18.35 5.21
N THR A 437 9.87 -19.60 4.76
CA THR A 437 8.90 -20.55 5.32
C THR A 437 9.41 -21.24 6.59
N TRP A 438 10.65 -21.71 6.61
CA TRP A 438 11.20 -22.52 7.72
C TRP A 438 12.06 -21.67 8.65
N LEU A 439 13.05 -20.96 8.12
CA LEU A 439 14.00 -20.22 8.95
C LEU A 439 13.32 -19.08 9.74
N ALA A 440 12.35 -18.38 9.15
CA ALA A 440 11.57 -17.37 9.86
C ALA A 440 10.69 -17.94 10.98
N LYS A 441 10.19 -19.17 10.81
CA LYS A 441 9.37 -19.86 11.83
C LYS A 441 10.23 -20.34 12.99
N ASP A 442 11.37 -20.95 12.69
CA ASP A 442 12.28 -21.51 13.68
C ASP A 442 13.02 -20.41 14.44
N CYS A 443 13.34 -19.30 13.78
CA CYS A 443 14.08 -18.18 14.35
C CYS A 443 13.37 -16.83 14.06
N PRO A 444 12.26 -16.54 14.76
CA PRO A 444 11.41 -15.38 14.47
C PRO A 444 12.05 -14.02 14.79
N ALA A 445 13.15 -14.01 15.54
CA ALA A 445 13.92 -12.80 15.87
C ALA A 445 15.03 -12.49 14.83
N LEU A 446 15.07 -13.19 13.70
CA LEU A 446 15.98 -12.87 12.60
C LEU A 446 15.37 -11.80 11.69
N ARG A 447 16.23 -11.08 10.99
CA ARG A 447 15.87 -10.40 9.74
C ARG A 447 16.54 -11.15 8.60
N ILE A 448 15.73 -11.66 7.68
CA ILE A 448 16.18 -12.47 6.54
C ILE A 448 16.08 -11.62 5.28
N ILE A 449 17.21 -11.44 4.61
CA ILE A 449 17.33 -10.62 3.41
C ILE A 449 17.87 -11.49 2.28
N SER A 450 17.25 -11.43 1.09
CA SER A 450 17.80 -12.01 -0.12
C SER A 450 18.28 -10.93 -1.07
N VAL A 451 19.42 -11.21 -1.71
CA VAL A 451 20.10 -10.30 -2.61
C VAL A 451 20.10 -10.90 -4.00
N GLU A 452 19.58 -10.15 -4.96
CA GLU A 452 19.59 -10.44 -6.37
C GLU A 452 20.68 -9.65 -7.08
N TYR A 453 21.45 -10.34 -7.92
CA TYR A 453 22.43 -9.76 -8.81
C TYR A 453 22.36 -10.49 -10.16
N ASP A 454 22.63 -9.79 -11.25
CA ASP A 454 22.56 -10.41 -12.56
C ASP A 454 23.72 -11.42 -12.73
N THR A 455 23.39 -12.67 -13.04
CA THR A 455 24.36 -13.72 -13.36
C THR A 455 23.98 -14.43 -14.64
N THR A 456 24.95 -14.64 -15.53
CA THR A 456 24.77 -15.47 -16.72
C THR A 456 26.04 -16.28 -16.96
N LEU A 457 25.90 -17.41 -17.66
CA LEU A 457 27.04 -18.17 -18.19
C LEU A 457 27.42 -17.73 -19.60
N SER A 458 26.54 -17.01 -20.30
CA SER A 458 26.74 -16.57 -21.69
C SER A 458 25.80 -15.41 -22.05
N ASP A 459 26.27 -14.53 -22.93
CA ASP A 459 25.63 -13.25 -23.28
C ASP A 459 24.67 -13.37 -24.46
N TRP A 460 23.58 -14.12 -24.28
CA TRP A 460 22.53 -14.26 -25.31
C TRP A 460 21.44 -13.18 -25.28
N ARG A 461 21.45 -12.30 -24.27
CA ARG A 461 20.55 -11.14 -24.18
C ARG A 461 21.34 -9.86 -24.33
N ALA A 462 20.71 -8.85 -24.92
CA ALA A 462 21.19 -7.47 -24.88
C ALA A 462 21.50 -7.11 -23.42
N ARG A 463 22.78 -6.97 -23.12
CA ARG A 463 23.28 -6.41 -21.87
C ARG A 463 24.02 -5.15 -22.24
N CYS A 464 23.99 -4.18 -21.35
CA CYS A 464 24.87 -3.04 -21.51
C CYS A 464 26.31 -3.60 -21.55
N PRO A 465 27.08 -3.35 -22.63
CA PRO A 465 28.46 -3.86 -22.76
C PRO A 465 29.38 -3.40 -21.61
N MET A 466 28.98 -2.33 -20.94
CA MET A 466 29.70 -1.66 -19.87
C MET A 466 29.13 -2.00 -18.48
N GLU A 467 28.14 -2.90 -18.38
CA GLU A 467 27.46 -3.21 -17.12
C GLU A 467 28.41 -3.93 -16.16
N ARG A 468 29.07 -3.11 -15.33
CA ARG A 468 29.88 -3.53 -14.19
C ARG A 468 29.09 -3.35 -12.91
N ARG A 469 27.84 -3.82 -12.83
CA ARG A 469 27.24 -4.11 -11.51
C ARG A 469 27.98 -5.29 -10.90
N SER A 470 29.18 -5.01 -10.42
CA SER A 470 29.89 -5.90 -9.54
C SER A 470 29.11 -5.97 -8.24
N LEU A 471 29.21 -7.12 -7.58
CA LEU A 471 28.75 -7.35 -6.22
C LEU A 471 29.12 -6.20 -5.25
N LEU A 472 30.11 -5.35 -5.59
CA LEU A 472 30.49 -4.15 -4.85
C LEU A 472 29.37 -3.10 -4.73
N SER A 473 28.66 -2.78 -5.81
CA SER A 473 27.57 -1.77 -5.78
C SER A 473 26.38 -2.23 -4.92
N ILE A 474 26.11 -3.53 -4.97
CA ILE A 474 25.10 -4.18 -4.14
C ILE A 474 25.59 -4.25 -2.69
N SER A 475 26.89 -4.52 -2.47
CA SER A 475 27.49 -4.55 -1.14
C SER A 475 27.42 -3.19 -0.43
N SER A 476 27.54 -2.06 -1.14
CA SER A 476 27.39 -0.74 -0.52
C SER A 476 25.96 -0.48 -0.10
N GLY A 477 24.97 -0.84 -0.93
CA GLY A 477 23.56 -0.71 -0.57
C GLY A 477 23.16 -1.63 0.59
N ILE A 478 23.71 -2.85 0.65
CA ILE A 478 23.55 -3.75 1.79
C ILE A 478 24.24 -3.18 3.03
N GLY A 479 25.41 -2.56 2.87
CA GLY A 479 26.13 -1.86 3.94
C GLY A 479 25.22 -0.83 4.61
N GLU A 480 24.55 0.03 3.85
CA GLU A 480 23.59 1.01 4.41
C GLU A 480 22.41 0.36 5.17
N VAL A 481 21.93 -0.80 4.70
CA VAL A 481 20.85 -1.55 5.39
C VAL A 481 21.35 -2.16 6.69
N LEU A 482 22.54 -2.75 6.68
CA LEU A 482 23.15 -3.43 7.83
C LEU A 482 23.75 -2.44 8.85
N GLU A 483 24.20 -1.27 8.42
CA GLU A 483 24.82 -0.23 9.26
C GLU A 483 23.82 0.83 9.76
N SER A 484 22.56 0.77 9.33
CA SER A 484 21.49 1.60 9.88
C SER A 484 21.43 1.49 11.43
N PRO A 485 21.15 2.58 12.15
CA PRO A 485 21.47 2.69 13.57
C PRO A 485 20.51 1.87 14.44
N LEU A 486 20.77 0.58 14.57
CA LEU A 486 20.27 -0.29 15.62
C LEU A 486 20.95 0.01 16.99
N HIS A 487 21.39 1.23 17.28
CA HIS A 487 22.11 1.52 18.53
C HIS A 487 21.98 2.98 18.99
N SER A 488 20.82 3.39 19.53
CA SER A 488 20.80 4.57 20.44
C SER A 488 20.04 4.39 21.77
N GLU A 489 19.21 3.35 21.95
CA GLU A 489 18.45 3.18 23.21
C GLU A 489 18.67 1.83 23.94
N ALA A 490 19.62 0.98 23.51
CA ALA A 490 19.88 -0.33 24.11
C ALA A 490 21.30 -0.52 24.70
N THR A 491 22.04 0.56 24.98
CA THR A 491 23.47 0.52 25.37
C THR A 491 23.79 -0.02 26.77
N ASN A 492 22.84 -0.66 27.47
CA ASN A 492 23.06 -1.24 28.81
C ASN A 492 22.91 -2.77 28.92
N PHE A 493 22.75 -3.51 27.82
CA PHE A 493 22.82 -4.99 27.85
C PHE A 493 23.66 -5.52 26.68
N LEU A 494 24.86 -6.01 27.01
CA LEU A 494 25.67 -7.01 26.31
C LEU A 494 25.33 -7.32 24.83
N GLY A 495 26.13 -6.73 23.92
CA GLY A 495 26.94 -7.49 22.95
C GLY A 495 26.29 -8.21 21.76
N SER A 496 26.75 -7.83 20.56
CA SER A 496 26.88 -8.66 19.34
C SER A 496 25.63 -8.81 18.45
N SER A 497 25.47 -7.93 17.47
CA SER A 497 24.77 -8.27 16.22
C SER A 497 25.71 -9.14 15.38
N GLU A 498 25.36 -10.42 15.20
CA GLU A 498 26.09 -11.35 14.33
C GLU A 498 25.49 -11.30 12.92
N LEU A 499 26.35 -11.13 11.90
CA LEU A 499 25.96 -11.24 10.49
C LEU A 499 26.28 -12.66 10.01
N LEU A 500 25.26 -13.34 9.49
CA LEU A 500 25.41 -14.64 8.84
C LEU A 500 25.21 -14.48 7.32
N VAL A 501 26.26 -14.74 6.54
CA VAL A 501 26.18 -14.76 5.08
C VAL A 501 26.13 -16.21 4.62
N LEU A 502 25.05 -16.58 3.94
CA LEU A 502 24.87 -17.88 3.31
C LEU A 502 24.97 -17.72 1.79
N GLY A 503 26.04 -18.27 1.22
CA GLY A 503 26.28 -18.31 -0.22
C GLY A 503 26.29 -19.74 -0.75
N ILE A 504 25.82 -19.92 -1.99
CA ILE A 504 26.01 -21.17 -2.74
C ILE A 504 27.02 -20.91 -3.85
N GLY A 505 28.22 -21.49 -3.73
CA GLY A 505 29.16 -21.66 -4.82
C GLY A 505 28.92 -23.01 -5.50
N ARG A 506 28.51 -23.02 -6.78
CA ARG A 506 28.42 -24.27 -7.56
C ARG A 506 29.71 -24.43 -8.38
N TRP A 507 30.59 -25.34 -7.97
CA TRP A 507 31.62 -25.89 -8.84
C TRP A 507 31.01 -27.01 -9.69
N PHE A 508 31.50 -27.16 -10.92
CA PHE A 508 31.01 -28.16 -11.87
C PHE A 508 31.08 -29.58 -11.28
N GLY A 509 29.94 -30.28 -11.25
CA GLY A 509 29.86 -31.72 -11.00
C GLY A 509 29.84 -32.12 -9.51
N TYR A 510 28.65 -32.51 -9.03
CA TYR A 510 28.39 -33.24 -7.78
C TYR A 510 28.69 -32.49 -6.45
N HIS A 511 27.65 -32.39 -5.61
CA HIS A 511 27.56 -31.75 -4.27
C HIS A 511 27.35 -30.23 -4.20
N ILE A 512 26.25 -29.82 -3.55
CA ILE A 512 26.00 -28.45 -3.07
C ILE A 512 26.73 -28.32 -1.72
N ALA A 513 27.79 -27.51 -1.65
CA ALA A 513 28.43 -27.13 -0.39
C ALA A 513 27.80 -25.81 0.10
N TRP A 514 27.48 -25.76 1.39
CA TRP A 514 27.01 -24.56 2.08
C TRP A 514 28.21 -23.88 2.73
N GLU A 515 28.54 -22.65 2.32
CA GLU A 515 29.50 -21.85 3.06
C GLU A 515 28.76 -20.89 4.00
N VAL A 516 29.01 -21.05 5.30
CA VAL A 516 28.52 -20.18 6.35
C VAL A 516 29.66 -19.24 6.72
N PHE A 517 29.59 -17.98 6.31
CA PHE A 517 30.49 -16.95 6.82
C PHE A 517 29.82 -16.25 8.00
N SER A 518 30.35 -16.48 9.20
CA SER A 518 30.08 -15.64 10.36
C SER A 518 31.16 -14.56 10.40
N SER A 519 30.78 -13.30 10.18
CA SER A 519 31.73 -12.19 10.30
C SER A 519 31.25 -11.18 11.34
N LYS A 520 32.14 -10.83 12.26
CA LYS A 520 31.94 -9.73 13.22
C LYS A 520 32.27 -8.35 12.63
N ARG A 521 32.78 -8.26 11.39
CA ARG A 521 33.05 -7.01 10.63
C ARG A 521 33.03 -7.27 9.11
N CYS A 522 32.14 -6.62 8.37
CA CYS A 522 32.18 -6.66 6.90
C CYS A 522 33.42 -5.93 6.36
N CYS A 523 34.44 -6.68 5.94
CA CYS A 523 35.49 -6.19 5.04
C CYS A 523 35.41 -7.01 3.75
N TRP A 524 34.68 -6.51 2.74
CA TRP A 524 34.77 -7.03 1.38
C TRP A 524 36.15 -6.67 0.81
N LYS A 525 37.12 -7.59 0.88
CA LYS A 525 38.32 -7.55 0.03
C LYS A 525 38.14 -8.56 -1.09
N PRO A 526 38.30 -8.17 -2.38
CA PRO A 526 38.26 -9.13 -3.47
C PRO A 526 39.49 -10.05 -3.33
N LEU A 527 39.26 -11.36 -3.17
CA LEU A 527 40.32 -12.34 -3.35
C LEU A 527 40.75 -12.29 -4.83
N ARG A 528 41.93 -11.71 -5.09
CA ARG A 528 42.70 -12.03 -6.30
C ARG A 528 43.10 -13.49 -6.18
N SER A 529 42.63 -14.35 -7.09
CA SER A 529 43.28 -15.66 -7.26
C SER A 529 44.70 -15.41 -7.76
N GLN A 530 45.68 -15.98 -7.06
CA GLN A 530 47.00 -16.22 -7.62
C GLN A 530 47.01 -17.63 -8.19
N LYS A 531 47.18 -17.68 -9.52
CA LYS A 531 47.48 -18.83 -10.38
C LYS A 531 46.45 -19.95 -10.50
#